data_AF-A0A817QRA8-F1
#
_entry.id   AF-A0A817QRA8-F1
#
_cell.length_a   1.000
_cell.length_b   1.000
_cell.length_c   1.000
_cell.angle_alpha   90.00
_cell.angle_beta   90.00
_cell.angle_gamma   90.00
#
_symmetry.space_group_name_H-M   'P 1'
#
loop_
_entity.id
_entity.type
_entity.pdbx_description
1 polymer ?
#
loop_
_entity_poly.entity_id
_entity_poly.type
_entity_poly.pdbx_seq_one_letter_code
_entity_poly.pdbx_strand_id
1 'polypeptide(L)' 'MLIAELYRRVNLSGIFQGVNTAGALLPGAVSKCLYWHRSINIEKLLSVGFSQLGRRMTLEMMKKMYELPE' A
#
# COMPACT_ATOMS: atom_id res chain seq x y z
N MET A 1 7.36 22.41 -14.55
CA MET A 1 7.19 21.00 -14.11
C MET A 1 7.76 20.83 -12.70
N LEU A 2 6.98 20.31 -11.75
CA LEU A 2 7.39 20.17 -10.33
C LEU A 2 8.66 19.31 -10.13
N ILE A 3 8.77 18.19 -10.86
CA ILE A 3 9.90 17.25 -10.74
C ILE A 3 11.22 17.92 -11.14
N ALA A 4 11.24 18.72 -12.22
CA ALA A 4 12.45 19.39 -12.69
C ALA A 4 12.98 20.45 -11.71
N GLU A 5 12.08 21.20 -11.07
CA GLU A 5 12.48 22.19 -10.05
C GLU A 5 13.02 21.52 -8.78
N LEU A 6 12.45 20.36 -8.40
CA LEU A 6 12.99 19.55 -7.30
C LEU A 6 14.44 19.13 -7.61
N TYR A 7 14.68 18.56 -8.80
CA TYR A 7 16.03 18.18 -9.22
C TYR A 7 16.99 19.36 -9.20
N ARG A 8 16.57 20.56 -9.66
CA ARG A 8 17.42 21.76 -9.64
C ARG A 8 17.86 22.13 -8.21
N ARG A 9 16.94 22.13 -7.24
CA ARG A 9 17.24 22.48 -5.84
C ARG A 9 18.17 21.46 -5.18
N VAL A 10 17.94 20.17 -5.43
CA VAL A 10 18.76 19.07 -4.89
C VAL A 10 20.17 19.11 -5.47
N ASN A 11 20.30 19.36 -6.79
CA ASN A 11 21.60 19.49 -7.44
C ASN A 11 22.41 20.69 -6.92
N LEU A 12 21.77 21.83 -6.61
CA LEU A 12 22.44 22.98 -5.99
C LEU A 12 22.96 22.69 -4.59
N SER A 13 22.43 21.67 -3.92
CA SER A 13 22.89 21.20 -2.62
C SER A 13 23.99 20.12 -2.73
N GLY A 14 24.48 19.83 -3.94
CA GLY A 14 25.54 18.85 -4.20
C GLY A 14 25.08 17.39 -4.23
N ILE A 15 23.77 17.13 -4.27
CA ILE A 15 23.20 15.78 -4.33
C ILE A 15 22.70 15.52 -5.76
N PHE A 16 23.06 14.38 -6.35
CA PHE A 16 22.77 14.08 -7.75
C PHE A 16 22.01 12.77 -7.97
N GLN A 17 21.76 12.00 -6.90
CA GLN A 17 20.96 10.78 -6.94
C GLN A 17 19.69 10.96 -6.10
N GLY A 18 18.64 10.25 -6.48
CA GLY A 18 17.38 10.24 -5.76
C GLY A 18 16.80 8.83 -5.71
N VAL A 19 16.15 8.52 -4.59
CA VAL A 19 15.39 7.28 -4.42
C VAL A 19 13.94 7.65 -4.23
N ASN A 20 13.05 6.99 -4.97
CA ASN A 20 11.61 7.15 -4.83
C ASN A 20 10.92 5.79 -4.94
N THR A 21 9.70 5.73 -4.41
CA THR A 21 8.79 4.59 -4.57
C THR A 21 7.54 5.07 -5.29
N ALA A 22 7.00 4.25 -6.17
CA ALA A 22 5.74 4.52 -6.85
C ALA A 22 4.83 3.28 -6.78
N GLY A 23 3.52 3.51 -6.72
CA GLY A 23 2.51 2.44 -6.85
C GLY A 23 2.32 1.97 -8.29
N ALA A 24 2.84 2.72 -9.27
CA ALA A 24 2.86 2.37 -10.69
C ALA A 24 4.25 1.89 -11.11
N LEU A 25 4.31 1.03 -12.14
CA LEU A 25 5.58 0.59 -12.70
C LEU A 25 6.22 1.71 -13.52
N LEU A 26 7.40 2.15 -13.10
CA LEU A 26 8.23 3.13 -13.80
C LEU A 26 9.48 2.47 -14.40
N PRO A 27 10.01 2.98 -15.53
CA PRO A 27 11.30 2.55 -16.05
C PRO A 27 12.42 2.74 -15.01
N GLY A 28 13.34 1.77 -14.90
CA GLY A 28 14.45 1.84 -13.96
C GLY A 28 14.13 1.42 -12.51
N ALA A 29 12.97 0.79 -12.27
CA ALA A 29 12.65 0.24 -10.95
C ALA A 29 13.68 -0.81 -10.51
N VAL A 30 14.31 -0.59 -9.35
CA VAL A 30 15.35 -1.46 -8.79
C VAL A 30 14.75 -2.70 -8.13
N SER A 31 13.58 -2.57 -7.51
CA SER A 31 12.90 -3.66 -6.82
C SER A 31 11.38 -3.47 -6.86
N LYS A 32 10.63 -4.56 -6.63
CA LYS A 32 9.17 -4.59 -6.50
C LYS A 32 8.80 -5.39 -5.26
N CYS A 33 7.80 -4.92 -4.53
CA CYS A 33 7.25 -5.62 -3.38
C CYS A 33 5.72 -5.57 -3.40
N LEU A 34 5.09 -6.48 -2.65
CA LEU A 34 3.64 -6.58 -2.52
C LEU A 34 3.23 -6.05 -1.16
N TYR A 35 2.15 -5.26 -1.12
CA TYR A 35 1.49 -4.91 0.12
C TYR A 35 0.71 -6.12 0.64
N TRP A 36 0.90 -6.44 1.92
CA TRP A 36 0.10 -7.43 2.62
C TRP A 36 -0.81 -6.73 3.62
N HIS A 37 -2.05 -7.21 3.73
CA HIS A 37 -3.05 -6.63 4.63
C HIS A 37 -3.44 -7.66 5.70
N ARG A 38 -3.44 -7.22 6.97
CA ARG A 38 -4.07 -7.96 8.07
C ARG A 38 -5.40 -7.29 8.38
N SER A 39 -6.48 -8.02 8.17
CA SER A 39 -7.82 -7.52 8.47
C SER A 39 -8.04 -7.51 9.98
N ILE A 40 -8.34 -6.33 10.53
CA ILE A 40 -8.58 -6.14 11.97
C ILE A 40 -10.08 -5.92 12.21
N ASN A 41 -10.68 -4.89 11.58
CA ASN A 41 -12.11 -4.62 11.68
C ASN A 41 -12.84 -5.13 10.42
N ILE A 42 -13.30 -6.38 10.45
CA ILE A 42 -13.91 -7.02 9.28
C ILE A 42 -15.19 -6.33 8.82
N GLU A 43 -16.05 -5.91 9.75
CA GLU A 43 -17.33 -5.26 9.42
C GLU A 43 -17.11 -3.97 8.63
N LYS A 44 -16.17 -3.13 9.10
CA LYS A 44 -15.83 -1.89 8.41
C LYS A 44 -15.17 -2.15 7.06
N LEU A 45 -14.28 -3.14 6.96
CA LEU A 45 -13.58 -3.43 5.70
C LEU A 45 -14.54 -3.95 4.62
N LEU A 46 -15.60 -4.65 5.01
CA LEU A 46 -16.66 -5.07 4.10
C LEU A 46 -17.58 -3.91 3.72
N SER A 47 -17.99 -3.06 4.68
CA SER A 47 -18.92 -1.96 4.42
C SER A 47 -18.37 -0.92 3.45
N VAL A 48 -17.05 -0.69 3.48
CA VAL A 48 -16.37 0.23 2.56
C VAL A 48 -15.90 -0.44 1.26
N GLY A 49 -16.09 -1.75 1.11
CA GLY A 49 -15.71 -2.52 -0.08
C GLY A 49 -14.20 -2.76 -0.25
N PHE A 50 -13.41 -2.57 0.79
CA PHE A 50 -11.96 -2.86 0.76
C PHE A 50 -11.68 -4.36 0.70
N SER A 51 -12.50 -5.16 1.39
CA SER A 51 -12.45 -6.63 1.37
C SER A 51 -13.81 -7.19 0.93
N GLN A 52 -13.83 -8.46 0.51
CA GLN A 52 -15.05 -9.14 0.07
C GLN A 52 -15.16 -10.52 0.71
N LEU A 53 -16.40 -10.99 0.92
CA LEU A 53 -16.65 -12.34 1.40
C LEU A 53 -16.44 -13.36 0.28
N GLY A 54 -15.71 -14.44 0.57
CA GLY A 54 -15.55 -15.57 -0.34
C GLY A 54 -16.86 -16.34 -0.54
N ARG A 55 -16.95 -17.13 -1.62
CA ARG A 55 -18.18 -17.86 -2.04
C ARG A 55 -18.83 -18.78 -0.99
N ARG A 56 -18.11 -19.17 0.06
CA ARG A 56 -18.61 -20.03 1.16
C ARG A 56 -18.36 -19.42 2.54
N MET A 57 -18.15 -18.11 2.60
CA MET A 57 -17.77 -17.43 3.83
C MET A 57 -18.87 -16.52 4.37
N THR A 58 -19.17 -16.68 5.66
CA THR A 58 -20.05 -15.79 6.40
C THR A 58 -19.25 -14.74 7.17
N LEU A 59 -19.89 -13.62 7.50
CA LEU A 59 -19.26 -12.54 8.28
C LEU A 59 -18.70 -13.05 9.62
N GLU A 60 -19.49 -13.85 10.35
CA GLU A 60 -19.11 -14.40 11.65
C GLU A 60 -17.90 -15.33 11.58
N MET A 61 -17.84 -16.18 10.54
CA MET A 61 -16.67 -17.04 10.30
C MET A 61 -15.41 -16.22 10.02
N MET A 62 -15.54 -15.13 9.26
CA MET A 62 -14.42 -14.25 8.95
C MET A 62 -13.95 -13.48 10.19
N LYS A 63 -14.87 -12.96 11.01
CA LYS A 63 -14.53 -12.31 12.29
C LYS A 63 -13.75 -13.24 13.21
N LYS A 64 -14.23 -14.47 13.41
CA LYS A 64 -13.55 -15.49 14.23
C LYS A 64 -12.16 -15.85 13.68
N MET A 65 -12.00 -15.91 12.37
CA MET A 65 -10.70 -16.21 11.74
C MET A 65 -9.66 -15.09 11.99
N TYR A 66 -10.11 -13.84 12.00
CA TYR A 66 -9.23 -12.68 12.16
C TYR A 66 -9.18 -12.12 13.58
N GLU A 67 -9.84 -12.80 14.53
CA GLU A 67 -9.86 -12.46 15.95
C GLU A 67 -8.43 -12.35 16.49
N LEU A 68 -8.22 -11.36 17.35
CA LEU A 68 -6.95 -11.08 18.00
C LEU A 68 -7.10 -11.33 19.50
N PRO A 69 -6.03 -11.74 20.21
CA PRO A 69 -6.04 -11.80 21.67
C PRO A 69 -6.33 -10.42 22.28
N GLU A 70 -6.96 -10.41 23.47
CA GLU A 70 -7.08 -9.22 24.32
C GLU A 70 -5.75 -8.81 24.95
#